data_AF-R6B2Y5-F1
#
_entry.id   AF-R6B2Y5-F1
#
_cell.length_a   1.000
_cell.length_b   1.000
_cell.length_c   1.000
_cell.angle_alpha   90.00
_cell.angle_beta   90.00
_cell.angle_gamma   90.00
#
_symmetry.space_group_name_H-M   'P 1'
#
loop_
_entity.id
_entity.type
_entity.pdbx_description
1 polymer ?
#
loop_
_entity_poly.entity_id
_entity_poly.type
_entity_poly.pdbx_seq_one_letter_code
_entity_poly.pdbx_strand_id
1 'polypeptide(L)'
;MVIQQFCLRLNSVSPLTIEMQTALLDLLLIHQSAGKYAAGYRQMEKAYKAGKVRAIGLSNFNKAQIEELLSLCEVKPTVLQTELHPYHQEPEMKAFLKENGIVPQAWYTLEHGDKALLQESLFAQLGEKYGKYAPQIILRRSIRSSSIVIPGSKNPEHIKANFDRFDFALTDAETVPPVDEQK
;
A
#
# COMPACT_ATOMS: atom_id res chain seq x y z
N MET A 1 11.74 4.04 -5.65
CA MET A 1 10.69 4.19 -6.70
C MET A 1 9.77 2.98 -6.58
N VAL A 2 8.58 3.14 -5.98
CA VAL A 2 7.60 2.04 -5.90
C VAL A 2 6.83 2.04 -7.21
N ILE A 3 7.21 1.14 -8.11
CA ILE A 3 6.57 0.99 -9.42
C ILE A 3 5.20 0.32 -9.22
N GLN A 4 4.14 1.07 -9.50
CA GLN A 4 2.76 0.61 -9.30
C GLN A 4 2.16 -0.10 -10.52
N GLN A 5 2.90 -0.29 -11.62
CA GLN A 5 2.31 -0.95 -12.80
C GLN A 5 3.36 -1.52 -13.74
N PHE A 6 3.78 -2.76 -13.49
CA PHE A 6 4.19 -3.68 -14.55
C PHE A 6 3.45 -5.00 -14.36
N CYS A 7 2.62 -5.37 -15.33
CA CYS A 7 2.15 -6.74 -15.47
C CYS A 7 3.34 -7.61 -15.87
N LEU A 8 3.97 -8.25 -14.89
CA LEU A 8 5.17 -9.04 -15.14
C LEU A 8 4.84 -10.36 -15.81
N ARG A 9 5.56 -10.66 -16.90
CA ARG A 9 5.73 -12.04 -17.38
C ARG A 9 6.86 -12.66 -16.57
N LEU A 10 6.68 -13.90 -16.13
CA LEU A 10 7.51 -14.57 -15.12
C LEU A 10 9.02 -14.71 -15.43
N ASN A 11 9.46 -14.38 -16.65
CA ASN A 11 10.87 -14.44 -17.07
C ASN A 11 11.58 -13.07 -17.09
N SER A 12 10.96 -11.99 -16.60
CA SER A 12 11.39 -10.62 -16.92
C SER A 12 12.11 -9.84 -15.81
N VAL A 13 12.55 -10.46 -14.71
CA VAL A 13 13.24 -9.69 -13.63
C VAL A 13 14.53 -9.05 -14.15
N SER A 14 15.36 -9.75 -14.91
CA SER A 14 16.60 -9.17 -15.46
C SER A 14 16.33 -8.09 -16.52
N PRO A 15 15.41 -8.27 -17.50
CA PRO A 15 14.97 -7.18 -18.37
C PRO A 15 14.46 -5.94 -17.62
N LEU A 16 13.72 -6.12 -16.52
CA LEU A 16 13.18 -5.02 -15.73
C LEU A 16 14.28 -4.22 -15.03
N THR A 17 15.28 -4.88 -14.44
CA THR A 17 16.43 -4.19 -13.82
C THR A 17 17.18 -3.32 -14.83
N ILE A 18 17.27 -3.76 -16.10
CA ILE A 18 17.88 -3.00 -17.19
C ILE A 18 17.03 -1.78 -17.54
N GLU A 19 15.71 -1.94 -17.70
CA GLU A 19 14.79 -0.85 -18.03
C GLU A 19 14.77 0.22 -16.92
N MET A 20 14.76 -0.22 -15.66
CA MET A 20 14.81 0.68 -14.50
C MET A 20 16.20 1.25 -14.23
N GLN A 21 17.23 0.76 -14.94
CA GLN A 21 18.65 1.10 -14.71
C GLN A 21 19.08 0.88 -13.24
N THR A 22 18.59 -0.20 -12.63
CA THR A 22 18.93 -0.57 -11.24
C THR A 22 19.53 -1.97 -11.21
N ALA A 23 20.52 -2.20 -10.34
CA ALA A 23 21.10 -3.54 -10.16
C ALA A 23 20.21 -4.45 -9.30
N LEU A 24 19.29 -3.87 -8.51
CA LEU A 24 18.53 -4.56 -7.47
C LEU A 24 17.16 -3.91 -7.28
N LEU A 25 16.13 -4.73 -7.11
CA LEU A 25 14.79 -4.27 -6.77
C LEU A 25 14.54 -4.39 -5.27
N ASP A 26 14.01 -3.34 -4.64
CA ASP A 26 13.68 -3.37 -3.20
C ASP A 26 12.45 -4.26 -2.93
N LEU A 27 11.39 -4.15 -3.73
CA LEU A 27 10.13 -4.87 -3.55
C LEU A 27 9.56 -5.30 -4.91
N LEU A 28 9.19 -6.58 -5.02
CA LEU A 28 8.50 -7.14 -6.17
C LEU A 28 7.13 -7.69 -5.74
N LEU A 29 6.06 -7.33 -6.46
CA LEU A 29 4.69 -7.71 -6.12
C LEU A 29 4.04 -8.53 -7.24
N ILE A 30 3.22 -9.53 -6.90
CA ILE A 30 2.19 -10.01 -7.82
C ILE A 30 1.05 -8.99 -7.83
N HIS A 31 0.77 -8.40 -8.99
CA HIS A 31 -0.19 -7.29 -9.10
C HIS A 31 -1.65 -7.71 -8.88
N GLN A 32 -2.04 -8.91 -9.30
CA GLN A 32 -3.41 -9.43 -9.21
C GLN A 32 -3.38 -10.93 -8.98
N SER A 33 -4.35 -11.47 -8.25
CA SER A 33 -4.52 -12.92 -8.02
C SER A 33 -5.04 -13.68 -9.26
N ALA A 34 -4.75 -13.19 -10.47
CA ALA A 34 -5.27 -13.75 -11.71
C ALA A 34 -4.34 -14.83 -12.28
N GLY A 35 -4.94 -15.83 -12.93
CA GLY A 35 -4.19 -16.90 -13.59
C GLY A 35 -3.39 -17.77 -12.61
N LYS A 36 -2.19 -18.20 -13.02
CA LYS A 36 -1.34 -19.12 -12.23
C LYS A 36 -0.45 -18.38 -11.22
N TYR A 37 -1.05 -17.57 -10.35
CA TYR A 37 -0.31 -16.69 -9.44
C TYR A 37 0.64 -17.47 -8.49
N ALA A 38 0.28 -18.66 -8.01
CA ALA A 38 1.16 -19.48 -7.16
C ALA A 38 2.45 -19.92 -7.90
N ALA A 39 2.34 -20.25 -9.19
CA ALA A 39 3.50 -20.55 -10.02
C ALA A 39 4.36 -19.29 -10.25
N GLY A 40 3.73 -18.13 -10.36
CA GLY A 40 4.43 -16.86 -10.45
C GLY A 40 5.18 -16.50 -9.19
N TYR A 41 4.55 -16.70 -8.03
CA TYR A 41 5.15 -16.46 -6.73
C TYR A 41 6.39 -17.32 -6.53
N ARG A 42 6.36 -18.60 -6.92
CA ARG A 42 7.54 -19.48 -6.91
C ARG A 42 8.73 -18.95 -7.72
N GLN A 43 8.49 -18.19 -8.79
CA GLN A 43 9.58 -17.55 -9.54
C GLN A 43 10.11 -16.31 -8.82
N MET A 44 9.24 -15.57 -8.14
CA MET A 44 9.64 -14.45 -7.27
C MET A 44 10.51 -14.94 -6.10
N GLU A 45 10.18 -16.09 -5.51
CA GLU A 45 11.00 -16.73 -4.46
C GLU A 45 12.41 -17.05 -4.96
N LYS A 46 12.55 -17.57 -6.19
CA LYS A 46 13.87 -17.80 -6.79
C LYS A 46 14.65 -16.50 -6.99
N ALA A 47 13.99 -15.44 -7.44
CA ALA A 47 14.62 -14.13 -7.61
C ALA A 47 15.09 -13.54 -6.28
N TYR A 48 14.27 -13.68 -5.22
CA TYR A 48 14.63 -13.30 -3.86
C TYR A 48 15.85 -14.08 -3.35
N LYS A 49 15.82 -15.42 -3.43
CA LYS A 49 16.95 -16.28 -3.00
C LYS A 49 18.23 -16.06 -3.80
N ALA A 50 18.10 -15.66 -5.07
CA ALA A 50 19.24 -15.27 -5.91
C ALA A 50 19.75 -13.85 -5.64
N GLY A 51 19.20 -13.14 -4.66
CA GLY A 51 19.62 -11.78 -4.30
C GLY A 51 19.25 -10.71 -5.32
N LYS A 52 18.32 -10.99 -6.25
CA LYS A 52 17.88 -10.04 -7.29
C LYS A 52 16.77 -9.09 -6.82
N VAL A 53 16.11 -9.45 -5.73
CA VAL A 53 15.05 -8.67 -5.09
C VAL A 53 15.21 -8.77 -3.58
N ARG A 54 15.05 -7.65 -2.85
CA ARG A 54 15.20 -7.62 -1.38
C ARG A 54 13.95 -8.05 -0.64
N ALA A 55 12.77 -7.92 -1.23
CA ALA A 55 11.50 -8.33 -0.65
C ALA A 55 10.49 -8.70 -1.74
N ILE A 56 9.59 -9.63 -1.41
CA ILE A 56 8.49 -10.05 -2.28
C ILE A 56 7.16 -9.88 -1.56
N GLY A 57 6.08 -9.64 -2.31
CA GLY A 57 4.76 -9.42 -1.76
C GLY A 57 3.63 -9.60 -2.78
N LEU A 58 2.45 -9.18 -2.38
CA LEU A 58 1.20 -9.33 -3.13
C LEU A 58 0.51 -7.99 -3.31
N SER A 59 -0.39 -7.91 -4.28
CA SER A 59 -1.29 -6.79 -4.48
C SER A 59 -2.67 -7.30 -4.90
N ASN A 60 -3.72 -6.75 -4.28
CA ASN A 60 -5.12 -7.09 -4.56
C ASN A 60 -5.46 -8.58 -4.37
N PHE A 61 -4.97 -9.18 -3.27
CA PHE A 61 -5.34 -10.54 -2.85
C PHE A 61 -6.32 -10.45 -1.69
N ASN A 62 -7.34 -11.32 -1.70
CA ASN A 62 -8.24 -11.50 -0.56
C ASN A 62 -7.64 -12.50 0.46
N LYS A 63 -8.28 -12.61 1.63
CA LYS A 63 -7.79 -13.43 2.74
C LYS A 63 -7.59 -14.89 2.35
N ALA A 64 -8.58 -15.51 1.69
CA ALA A 64 -8.53 -16.91 1.29
C ALA A 64 -7.37 -17.20 0.33
N GLN A 65 -7.08 -16.30 -0.61
CA GLN A 65 -5.96 -16.44 -1.54
C GLN A 65 -4.60 -16.27 -0.84
N ILE A 66 -4.51 -15.41 0.17
CA ILE A 66 -3.30 -15.25 0.97
C ILE A 66 -3.08 -16.51 1.81
N GLU A 67 -4.12 -17.07 2.43
CA GLU A 67 -4.05 -18.33 3.18
C GLU A 67 -3.60 -19.49 2.27
N GLU A 68 -4.19 -19.61 1.07
CA GLU A 68 -3.76 -20.59 0.06
C GLU A 68 -2.27 -20.42 -0.24
N LEU A 69 -1.82 -19.20 -0.55
CA LEU A 69 -0.41 -18.96 -0.87
C LEU A 69 0.52 -19.28 0.30
N LEU A 70 0.15 -18.88 1.52
CA LEU A 70 0.94 -19.14 2.73
C LEU A 70 1.12 -20.64 2.99
N SER A 71 0.17 -21.47 2.57
CA SER A 71 0.30 -22.93 2.65
C SER A 71 1.26 -23.53 1.60
N LEU A 72 1.57 -22.78 0.55
CA LEU A 72 2.36 -23.25 -0.60
C LEU A 72 3.76 -22.61 -0.70
N CYS A 73 3.94 -21.40 -0.18
CA CYS A 73 5.17 -20.64 -0.31
C CYS A 73 6.21 -21.05 0.73
N GLU A 74 7.48 -20.94 0.36
CA GLU A 74 8.62 -21.08 1.27
C GLU A 74 9.03 -19.72 1.84
N VAL A 75 8.93 -18.65 1.04
CA VAL A 75 9.22 -17.27 1.44
C VAL A 75 7.92 -16.49 1.57
N LYS A 76 7.50 -16.22 2.81
CA LYS A 76 6.26 -15.48 3.08
C LYS A 76 6.27 -14.08 2.43
N PRO A 77 5.14 -13.62 1.89
CA PRO A 77 5.04 -12.26 1.38
C PRO A 77 5.23 -11.28 2.54
N THR A 78 5.94 -10.19 2.28
CA THR A 78 6.25 -9.17 3.30
C THR A 78 5.25 -8.01 3.29
N VAL A 79 4.59 -7.81 2.15
CA VAL A 79 3.65 -6.70 1.91
C VAL A 79 2.40 -7.22 1.19
N LEU A 80 1.23 -6.72 1.60
CA LEU A 80 0.02 -6.73 0.78
C LEU A 80 -0.29 -5.28 0.37
N GLN A 81 -0.15 -4.97 -0.91
CA GLN A 81 -0.61 -3.70 -1.47
C GLN A 81 -2.11 -3.80 -1.80
N THR A 82 -2.97 -3.06 -1.10
CA THR A 82 -4.43 -3.13 -1.31
C THR A 82 -5.09 -1.76 -1.17
N GLU A 83 -6.32 -1.63 -1.66
CA GLU A 83 -7.10 -0.42 -1.55
C GLU A 83 -7.39 -0.15 -0.07
N LEU A 84 -6.95 1.00 0.43
CA LEU A 84 -7.20 1.42 1.80
C LEU A 84 -7.32 2.94 1.83
N HIS A 85 -8.49 3.43 2.21
CA HIS A 85 -8.84 4.85 2.30
C HIS A 85 -9.90 5.06 3.39
N PRO A 86 -10.25 6.30 3.78
CA PRO A 86 -11.12 6.52 4.93
C PRO A 86 -12.48 5.81 4.93
N TYR A 87 -13.07 5.56 3.76
CA TYR A 87 -14.31 4.78 3.62
C TYR A 87 -14.07 3.26 3.52
N HIS A 88 -12.83 2.80 3.28
CA HIS A 88 -12.48 1.38 3.13
C HIS A 88 -11.22 1.02 3.93
N GLN A 89 -11.39 0.62 5.20
CA GLN A 89 -10.28 0.44 6.15
C GLN A 89 -9.85 -1.01 6.41
N GLU A 90 -10.68 -1.99 6.04
CA GLU A 90 -10.47 -3.45 6.23
C GLU A 90 -9.77 -3.86 7.55
N PRO A 91 -10.38 -3.63 8.73
CA PRO A 91 -9.76 -3.95 10.02
C PRO A 91 -9.45 -5.45 10.20
N GLU A 92 -10.32 -6.33 9.71
CA GLU A 92 -10.13 -7.79 9.79
C GLU A 92 -8.94 -8.26 8.93
N MET A 93 -8.81 -7.73 7.71
CA MET A 93 -7.66 -8.00 6.86
C MET A 93 -6.37 -7.51 7.53
N LYS A 94 -6.36 -6.29 8.08
CA LYS A 94 -5.19 -5.74 8.77
C LYS A 94 -4.76 -6.62 9.97
N ALA A 95 -5.71 -7.14 10.73
CA ALA A 95 -5.43 -8.06 11.83
C ALA A 95 -4.80 -9.37 11.31
N PHE A 96 -5.40 -9.99 10.29
CA PHE A 96 -4.88 -11.20 9.65
C PHE A 96 -3.46 -11.01 9.08
N LEU A 97 -3.21 -9.88 8.42
CA LEU A 97 -1.89 -9.55 7.89
C LEU A 97 -0.85 -9.40 9.00
N LYS A 98 -1.21 -8.72 10.09
CA LYS A 98 -0.35 -8.55 11.27
C LYS A 98 0.03 -9.89 11.90
N GLU A 99 -0.93 -10.80 12.06
CA GLU A 99 -0.68 -12.15 12.58
C GLU A 99 0.31 -12.94 11.72
N ASN A 100 0.32 -12.69 10.41
CA ASN A 100 1.19 -13.35 9.45
C ASN A 100 2.50 -12.60 9.16
N GLY A 101 2.75 -11.47 9.83
CA GLY A 101 3.94 -10.65 9.61
C GLY A 101 3.96 -9.93 8.25
N ILE A 102 2.78 -9.69 7.67
CA ILE A 102 2.60 -9.01 6.38
C ILE A 102 2.20 -7.56 6.65
N VAL A 103 2.85 -6.60 6.01
CA VAL A 103 2.55 -5.17 6.19
C VAL A 103 1.58 -4.69 5.11
N PRO A 104 0.44 -4.07 5.47
CA PRO A 104 -0.45 -3.47 4.48
C PRO A 104 0.19 -2.23 3.85
N GLN A 105 0.07 -2.11 2.53
CA GLN A 105 0.46 -0.93 1.76
C GLN A 105 -0.75 -0.38 1.01
N ALA A 106 -1.27 0.74 1.48
CA ALA A 106 -2.43 1.42 0.96
C ALA A 106 -2.14 2.08 -0.40
N TRP A 107 -2.86 1.65 -1.43
CA TRP A 107 -3.11 2.48 -2.61
C TRP A 107 -4.51 3.11 -2.53
N TYR A 108 -4.80 4.07 -3.41
CA TYR A 108 -6.07 4.81 -3.44
C TYR A 108 -6.39 5.63 -2.18
N THR A 109 -5.41 5.91 -1.31
CA THR A 109 -5.64 6.51 0.02
C THR A 109 -6.36 7.86 0.03
N LEU A 110 -6.31 8.59 -1.09
CA LEU A 110 -6.97 9.88 -1.30
C LEU A 110 -8.12 9.83 -2.32
N GLU A 111 -8.55 8.63 -2.73
CA GLU A 111 -9.64 8.42 -3.69
C GLU A 111 -9.53 9.24 -4.99
N HIS A 112 -8.35 9.23 -5.62
CA HIS A 112 -8.07 10.08 -6.79
C HIS A 112 -8.25 11.59 -6.55
N GLY A 113 -8.15 12.04 -5.30
CA GLY A 113 -8.40 13.42 -4.92
C GLY A 113 -9.88 13.75 -4.90
N ASP A 114 -10.72 12.79 -4.52
CA ASP A 114 -12.17 12.97 -4.42
C ASP A 114 -12.51 14.20 -3.57
N LYS A 115 -13.35 15.08 -4.12
CA LYS A 115 -13.64 16.36 -3.47
C LYS A 115 -14.48 16.17 -2.21
N ALA A 116 -15.39 15.20 -2.19
CA ALA A 116 -16.23 14.96 -1.02
C ALA A 116 -15.34 14.48 0.14
N LEU A 117 -14.46 13.51 -0.11
CA LEU A 117 -13.48 13.04 0.87
C LEU A 117 -12.62 14.20 1.41
N LEU A 118 -12.09 15.05 0.53
CA LEU A 118 -11.23 16.16 0.93
C LEU A 118 -11.97 17.30 1.65
N GLN A 119 -13.29 17.36 1.54
CA GLN A 119 -14.15 18.35 2.18
C GLN A 119 -14.89 17.80 3.40
N GLU A 120 -14.69 16.53 3.76
CA GLU A 120 -15.25 15.94 4.98
C GLU A 120 -14.96 16.81 6.20
N SER A 121 -16.01 17.10 6.96
CA SER A 121 -15.95 18.02 8.10
C SER A 121 -14.88 17.61 9.12
N LEU A 122 -14.70 16.30 9.33
CA LEU A 122 -13.67 15.73 10.19
C LEU A 122 -12.25 16.14 9.74
N PHE A 123 -11.93 15.99 8.45
CA PHE A 123 -10.59 16.32 7.95
C PHE A 123 -10.36 17.81 7.86
N ALA A 124 -11.39 18.61 7.61
CA ALA A 124 -11.32 20.06 7.68
C ALA A 124 -10.99 20.53 9.10
N GLN A 125 -11.73 20.05 10.12
CA GLN A 125 -11.50 20.41 11.53
C GLN A 125 -10.11 20.00 12.02
N LEU A 126 -9.66 18.80 11.68
CA LEU A 126 -8.29 18.36 11.99
C LEU A 126 -7.25 19.19 11.23
N GLY A 127 -7.55 19.57 9.99
CA GLY A 127 -6.69 20.44 9.19
C GLY A 127 -6.49 21.80 9.85
N GLU A 128 -7.56 22.44 10.32
CA GLU A 128 -7.50 23.69 11.08
C GLU A 128 -6.70 23.54 12.37
N LYS A 129 -6.97 22.47 13.14
CA LYS A 129 -6.28 22.20 14.41
C LYS A 129 -4.76 22.06 14.24
N TYR A 130 -4.31 21.37 13.19
CA TYR A 130 -2.90 21.07 12.97
C TYR A 130 -2.21 22.00 11.96
N GLY A 131 -2.94 22.95 11.35
CA GLY A 131 -2.41 23.81 10.29
C GLY A 131 -2.02 23.02 9.04
N LYS A 132 -2.78 21.97 8.70
CA LYS A 132 -2.50 21.04 7.61
C LYS A 132 -3.71 20.89 6.68
N TYR A 133 -3.48 20.46 5.45
CA TYR A 133 -4.55 20.18 4.50
C TYR A 133 -5.11 18.76 4.70
N ALA A 134 -6.37 18.56 4.30
CA ALA A 134 -7.05 17.26 4.42
C ALA A 134 -6.22 16.06 3.89
N PRO A 135 -5.52 16.13 2.73
CA PRO A 135 -4.65 15.03 2.28
C PRO A 135 -3.56 14.66 3.29
N GLN A 136 -2.93 15.64 3.94
CA GLN A 136 -1.89 15.39 4.94
C GLN A 136 -2.48 14.69 6.17
N ILE A 137 -3.66 15.10 6.61
CA ILE A 137 -4.39 14.45 7.72
C ILE A 137 -4.72 13.00 7.37
N ILE A 138 -5.33 12.75 6.21
CA ILE A 138 -5.73 11.41 5.75
C ILE A 138 -4.52 10.48 5.66
N LEU A 139 -3.43 10.97 5.06
CA LEU A 139 -2.19 10.21 4.91
C LEU A 139 -1.51 9.94 6.25
N ARG A 140 -1.50 10.92 7.17
CA ARG A 140 -0.93 10.75 8.53
C ARG A 140 -1.74 9.73 9.33
N ARG A 141 -3.06 9.79 9.23
CA ARG A 141 -3.99 8.83 9.85
C ARG A 141 -3.75 7.41 9.34
N SER A 142 -3.58 7.24 8.04
CA SER A 142 -3.33 5.92 7.42
C SER A 142 -2.01 5.29 7.88
N ILE A 143 -0.96 6.09 8.10
CA ILE A 143 0.30 5.61 8.70
C ILE A 143 0.07 5.15 10.14
N ARG A 144 -0.68 5.92 10.93
CA ARG A 144 -0.99 5.55 12.32
C ARG A 144 -1.82 4.27 12.41
N SER A 145 -2.70 4.00 11.45
CA SER A 145 -3.44 2.73 11.34
C SER A 145 -2.60 1.59 10.74
N SER A 146 -1.27 1.64 10.93
CA SER A 146 -0.30 0.60 10.58
C SER A 146 -0.23 0.26 9.10
N SER A 147 -0.51 1.22 8.21
CA SER A 147 -0.40 1.05 6.77
C SER A 147 0.75 1.88 6.18
N ILE A 148 1.54 1.29 5.29
CA ILE A 148 2.41 2.05 4.38
C ILE A 148 1.49 2.77 3.39
N VAL A 149 1.78 4.00 3.00
CA VAL A 149 0.97 4.76 2.03
C VAL A 149 1.81 5.17 0.83
N ILE A 150 1.24 5.08 -0.37
CA ILE A 150 1.89 5.44 -1.63
C ILE A 150 1.04 6.46 -2.43
N PRO A 151 0.87 7.70 -1.93
CA PRO A 151 0.07 8.69 -2.63
C PRO A 151 0.69 9.07 -3.97
N GLY A 152 -0.06 8.88 -5.06
CA GLY A 152 0.32 9.31 -6.40
C GLY A 152 -0.04 10.78 -6.65
N SER A 153 0.85 11.52 -7.31
CA SER A 153 0.57 12.86 -7.85
C SER A 153 1.55 13.19 -8.98
N LYS A 154 1.12 14.02 -9.93
CA LYS A 154 1.98 14.65 -10.94
C LYS A 154 2.25 16.14 -10.65
N ASN A 155 1.53 16.74 -9.70
CA ASN A 155 1.72 18.12 -9.30
C ASN A 155 2.85 18.21 -8.24
N PRO A 156 3.95 18.96 -8.51
CA PRO A 156 5.08 19.11 -7.58
C PRO A 156 4.70 19.64 -6.19
N GLU A 157 3.76 20.58 -6.11
CA GLU A 157 3.28 21.15 -4.84
C GLU A 157 2.54 20.10 -4.02
N HIS A 158 1.69 19.29 -4.67
CA HIS A 158 1.03 18.17 -4.01
C HIS A 158 2.04 17.10 -3.56
N ILE A 159 3.09 16.82 -4.35
CA ILE A 159 4.14 15.87 -3.97
C ILE A 159 4.85 16.38 -2.70
N LYS A 160 5.21 17.67 -2.66
CA LYS A 160 5.83 18.30 -1.50
C LYS A 160 4.91 18.29 -0.28
N ALA A 161 3.65 18.69 -0.44
CA ALA A 161 2.65 18.69 0.64
C ALA A 161 2.38 17.27 1.15
N ASN A 162 2.26 16.30 0.26
CA ASN A 162 2.15 14.89 0.62
C ASN A 162 3.39 14.39 1.35
N PHE A 163 4.57 15.02 1.25
CA PHE A 163 5.72 14.61 2.05
C PHE A 163 5.75 15.29 3.43
N ASP A 164 5.33 16.55 3.50
CA ASP A 164 5.35 17.40 4.70
C ASP A 164 4.24 17.06 5.72
N ARG A 165 4.27 15.85 6.28
CA ARG A 165 3.22 15.35 7.20
C ARG A 165 3.76 14.73 8.50
N PHE A 166 5.07 14.82 8.72
CA PHE A 166 5.75 14.14 9.83
C PHE A 166 6.05 15.06 11.02
N ASP A 167 5.76 16.35 10.89
CA ASP A 167 5.93 17.40 11.90
C ASP A 167 4.76 17.50 12.91
N PHE A 168 3.72 16.67 12.75
CA PHE A 168 2.59 16.57 13.68
C PHE A 168 2.20 15.11 13.95
N ALA A 169 1.42 14.88 15.00
CA ALA A 169 0.89 13.57 15.34
C ALA A 169 -0.59 13.68 15.75
N LEU A 170 -1.42 12.82 15.18
CA LEU A 170 -2.81 12.65 15.60
C LEU A 170 -2.85 11.91 16.94
N THR A 171 -3.78 12.30 17.80
CA THR A 171 -4.08 11.64 19.08
C THR A 171 -4.88 10.35 18.88
N ASP A 172 -4.98 9.50 19.91
CA ASP A 172 -5.78 8.26 19.85
C ASP A 172 -7.27 8.51 19.60
N ALA A 173 -7.82 9.58 20.17
CA ALA A 173 -9.21 9.97 19.95
C ALA A 173 -9.49 10.37 18.49
N GLU A 174 -8.49 10.92 17.80
CA GLU A 174 -8.61 11.38 16.41
C GLU A 174 -8.36 10.26 15.39
N THR A 175 -8.11 9.03 15.87
CA THR A 175 -7.89 7.86 15.02
C THR A 175 -9.14 7.03 14.70
N VAL A 176 -10.35 7.37 15.17
CA VAL A 176 -11.57 6.53 15.11
C VAL A 176 -12.79 7.31 14.55
N PRO A 177 -13.86 6.71 13.96
CA PRO A 177 -14.03 5.47 13.16
C PRO A 177 -13.96 5.80 11.63
N PRO A 178 -14.25 4.85 10.71
CA PRO A 178 -14.45 5.17 9.28
C PRO A 178 -15.37 6.37 9.13
N VAL A 179 -15.09 7.20 8.13
CA VAL A 179 -16.12 8.16 7.72
C VAL A 179 -17.24 7.28 7.17
N ASP A 180 -18.48 7.47 7.64
CA ASP A 180 -19.60 6.66 7.17
C ASP A 180 -19.69 6.84 5.65
N GLU A 181 -19.80 5.74 4.91
CA GLU A 181 -20.02 5.79 3.46
C GLU A 181 -21.43 6.35 3.26
N GLN A 182 -21.56 7.69 3.19
CA GLN A 182 -22.82 8.32 2.79
C GLN A 182 -22.99 8.11 1.29
N LYS A 183 -23.62 7.00 0.92
CA LYS A 183 -24.24 6.77 -0.38
C LYS A 183 -25.68 6.32 -0.21
#